data_AF-A0AAX0QT61-F1
#
_entry.id   AF-A0AAX0QT61-F1
#
_cell.length_a   1.000
_cell.length_b   1.000
_cell.length_c   1.000
_cell.angle_alpha   90.00
_cell.angle_beta   90.00
_cell.angle_gamma   90.00
#
_symmetry.space_group_name_H-M   'P 1'
#
loop_
_entity.id
_entity.type
_entity.pdbx_description
1 polymer ?
#
loop_
_entity_poly.entity_id
_entity_poly.type
_entity_poly.pdbx_seq_one_letter_code
_entity_poly.pdbx_strand_id
1 'polypeptide(L)'
;MNKKYFYLFLINALIFFIGILINTKMSLFIFILISYIFPVISNNIINFVFKSTRSLKSNLLISLISTICYFVFSVYFISRPDFESFINSNQQRTGDISIEINPGLANIEQLIFVFLLNFISLFLVSLFFRKERSDVRNQKIK
;
A
#
# COMPACT_ATOMS: atom_id res chain seq x y z
N MET A 1 13.75 4.37 -17.82
CA MET A 1 13.18 3.95 -16.52
C MET A 1 12.53 2.59 -16.68
N ASN A 2 12.81 1.62 -15.81
CA ASN A 2 12.28 0.24 -15.94
C ASN A 2 10.73 0.32 -15.96
N LYS A 3 10.06 -0.13 -17.03
CA LYS A 3 8.60 0.05 -17.27
C LYS A 3 7.75 -0.28 -16.05
N LYS A 4 8.18 -1.28 -15.26
CA LYS A 4 7.62 -1.66 -13.97
C LYS A 4 7.43 -0.49 -13.00
N TYR A 5 8.47 0.31 -12.75
CA TYR A 5 8.40 1.40 -11.76
C TYR A 5 7.51 2.55 -12.22
N PHE A 6 7.41 2.76 -13.54
CA PHE A 6 6.45 3.70 -14.11
C PHE A 6 5.01 3.23 -13.87
N TYR A 7 4.69 1.96 -14.13
CA TYR A 7 3.35 1.41 -13.85
C TYR A 7 3.01 1.41 -12.36
N LEU A 8 3.99 1.14 -11.50
CA LEU A 8 3.80 1.22 -10.05
C LEU A 8 3.46 2.63 -9.60
N PHE A 9 4.23 3.62 -10.06
CA PHE A 9 3.93 5.01 -9.76
C PHE A 9 2.54 5.39 -10.27
N LEU A 10 2.22 5.05 -11.53
CA LEU A 10 0.94 5.37 -12.16
C LEU A 10 -0.24 4.75 -11.40
N ILE A 11 -0.16 3.47 -11.00
CA ILE A 11 -1.27 2.82 -10.31
C ILE A 11 -1.47 3.37 -8.90
N ASN A 12 -0.39 3.63 -8.15
CA ASN A 12 -0.48 4.21 -6.81
C ASN A 12 -1.03 5.63 -6.90
N ALA A 13 -0.52 6.44 -7.84
CA ALA A 13 -1.05 7.78 -8.10
C ALA A 13 -2.55 7.74 -8.43
N LEU A 14 -3.00 6.79 -9.26
CA LEU A 14 -4.41 6.64 -9.61
C LEU A 14 -5.27 6.21 -8.41
N ILE A 15 -4.83 5.24 -7.61
CA ILE A 15 -5.53 4.80 -6.40
C ILE A 15 -5.71 5.98 -5.43
N PHE A 16 -4.63 6.71 -5.14
CA PHE A 16 -4.69 7.83 -4.23
C PHE A 16 -5.43 9.03 -4.80
N PHE A 17 -5.38 9.24 -6.12
CA PHE A 17 -6.20 10.26 -6.80
C PHE A 17 -7.69 9.95 -6.66
N ILE A 18 -8.11 8.69 -6.78
CA ILE A 18 -9.49 8.28 -6.48
C ILE A 18 -9.84 8.61 -5.02
N GLY A 19 -8.92 8.33 -4.08
CA GLY A 19 -9.08 8.74 -2.68
C GLY A 19 -9.30 10.24 -2.50
N ILE A 20 -8.52 11.06 -3.22
CA ILE A 20 -8.65 12.52 -3.24
C ILE A 20 -10.02 12.96 -3.78
N LEU A 21 -10.53 12.33 -4.84
CA LEU A 21 -11.82 12.65 -5.43
C LEU A 21 -12.99 12.33 -4.49
N ILE A 22 -12.95 11.19 -3.81
CA ILE A 22 -13.98 10.80 -2.83
C ILE A 22 -13.87 11.69 -1.58
N ASN A 23 -12.65 12.14 -1.25
CA ASN A 23 -12.38 13.07 -0.15
C ASN A 23 -12.90 12.53 1.20
N THR A 24 -13.04 13.41 2.19
CA THR A 24 -13.60 13.17 3.54
C THR A 24 -15.03 12.63 3.59
N LYS A 25 -15.70 12.41 2.45
CA LYS A 25 -17.04 11.80 2.39
C LYS A 25 -17.00 10.27 2.41
N MET A 26 -15.81 9.66 2.30
CA MET A 26 -15.69 8.20 2.33
C MET A 26 -16.01 7.62 3.72
N SER A 27 -16.45 6.35 3.74
CA SER A 27 -16.51 5.59 4.99
C SER A 27 -15.12 5.12 5.42
N LEU A 28 -14.95 4.81 6.71
CA LEU A 28 -13.71 4.22 7.25
C LEU A 28 -13.24 3.00 6.45
N PHE A 29 -14.18 2.13 6.05
CA PHE A 29 -13.86 0.94 5.27
C PHE A 29 -13.24 1.29 3.92
N ILE A 30 -13.84 2.23 3.18
CA ILE A 30 -13.30 2.70 1.89
C ILE A 30 -11.94 3.38 2.10
N PHE A 31 -11.78 4.15 3.17
CA PHE A 31 -10.50 4.76 3.53
C PHE A 31 -9.40 3.71 3.74
N ILE A 32 -9.67 2.63 4.49
CA ILE A 32 -8.71 1.54 4.72
C ILE A 32 -8.37 0.84 3.40
N LEU A 33 -9.38 0.60 2.54
CA LEU A 33 -9.16 -0.03 1.24
C LEU A 33 -8.22 0.79 0.36
N ILE A 34 -8.49 2.08 0.20
CA ILE A 34 -7.70 2.97 -0.66
C ILE A 34 -6.32 3.22 -0.06
N SER A 35 -6.24 3.47 1.25
CA SER A 35 -5.00 3.87 1.91
C SER A 35 -4.00 2.72 2.05
N TYR A 36 -4.49 1.49 2.25
CA TYR A 36 -3.63 0.36 2.65
C TYR A 36 -3.79 -0.85 1.74
N ILE A 37 -5.02 -1.31 1.50
CA ILE A 37 -5.24 -2.61 0.85
C ILE A 37 -4.99 -2.57 -0.66
N PHE A 38 -5.54 -1.60 -1.39
CA PHE A 38 -5.38 -1.47 -2.83
C PHE A 38 -3.94 -1.20 -3.27
N PRO A 39 -3.17 -0.31 -2.62
CA PRO A 39 -1.74 -0.16 -2.91
C PRO A 39 -0.99 -1.49 -2.75
N VAL A 40 -1.22 -2.23 -1.67
CA VAL A 40 -0.56 -3.52 -1.42
C VAL A 40 -0.91 -4.55 -2.49
N ILE A 41 -2.20 -4.70 -2.81
CA ILE A 41 -2.66 -5.67 -3.83
C ILE A 41 -2.07 -5.30 -5.20
N SER A 42 -2.23 -4.05 -5.63
CA SER A 42 -1.76 -3.59 -6.96
C SER A 42 -0.24 -3.70 -7.11
N ASN A 43 0.52 -3.34 -6.07
CA ASN A 43 1.98 -3.48 -6.06
C ASN A 43 2.41 -4.94 -6.22
N ASN A 44 1.72 -5.87 -5.54
CA ASN A 44 1.98 -7.30 -5.69
C ASN A 44 1.62 -7.83 -7.08
N ILE A 45 0.48 -7.42 -7.65
CA ILE A 45 0.08 -7.81 -9.01
C ILE A 45 1.13 -7.34 -10.03
N ILE A 46 1.58 -6.09 -9.95
CA ILE A 46 2.60 -5.57 -10.86
C ILE A 46 3.94 -6.28 -10.65
N ASN A 47 4.35 -6.50 -9.40
CA ASN A 47 5.55 -7.28 -9.10
C ASN A 47 5.43 -8.73 -9.61
N PHE A 48 4.22 -9.26 -9.66
CA PHE A 48 3.94 -10.59 -10.19
C PHE A 48 4.11 -10.63 -11.72
N VAL A 49 3.50 -9.68 -12.44
CA VAL A 49 3.56 -9.57 -13.90
C VAL A 49 5.00 -9.39 -14.39
N PHE A 50 5.78 -8.53 -13.74
CA PHE A 50 7.17 -8.24 -14.11
C PHE A 50 8.17 -9.19 -13.41
N LYS A 51 8.05 -10.51 -13.70
CA LYS A 51 8.79 -11.61 -13.08
C LYS A 51 10.32 -11.46 -13.03
N SER A 52 10.95 -10.76 -13.99
CA SER A 52 12.42 -10.72 -14.10
C SER A 52 13.14 -9.88 -13.05
N THR A 53 12.41 -9.17 -12.18
CA THR A 53 12.99 -8.19 -11.24
C THR A 53 12.59 -8.42 -9.78
N ARG A 54 12.15 -9.63 -9.41
CA ARG A 54 11.76 -9.97 -8.01
C ARG A 54 13.00 -10.14 -7.12
N SER A 55 13.63 -9.03 -6.77
CA SER A 55 14.77 -8.96 -5.85
C SER A 55 14.42 -8.13 -4.61
N LEU A 56 15.17 -8.33 -3.52
CA LEU A 56 15.03 -7.54 -2.30
C LEU A 56 15.12 -6.03 -2.59
N LYS A 57 16.10 -5.64 -3.42
CA LYS A 57 16.29 -4.25 -3.88
C LYS A 57 15.05 -3.73 -4.61
N SER A 58 14.43 -4.54 -5.48
CA SER A 58 13.19 -4.14 -6.12
C SER A 58 12.08 -3.97 -5.10
N ASN A 59 11.86 -4.90 -4.18
CA ASN A 59 10.79 -4.79 -3.19
C ASN A 59 10.94 -3.52 -2.33
N LEU A 60 12.16 -3.19 -1.90
CA LEU A 60 12.45 -1.93 -1.20
C LEU A 60 12.05 -0.70 -2.02
N LEU A 61 12.44 -0.65 -3.30
CA LEU A 61 12.10 0.47 -4.19
C LEU A 61 10.59 0.59 -4.41
N ILE A 62 9.89 -0.52 -4.59
CA ILE A 62 8.42 -0.51 -4.77
C ILE A 62 7.74 0.04 -3.53
N SER A 63 8.12 -0.44 -2.34
CA SER A 63 7.59 0.05 -1.08
C SER A 63 7.87 1.53 -0.87
N LEU A 64 9.04 2.01 -1.25
CA LEU A 64 9.41 3.43 -1.15
C LEU A 64 8.54 4.30 -2.08
N ILE A 65 8.35 3.88 -3.34
CA ILE A 65 7.45 4.58 -4.29
C ILE A 65 6.03 4.66 -3.72
N SER A 66 5.49 3.54 -3.26
CA SER A 66 4.14 3.48 -2.66
C SER A 66 4.01 4.42 -1.46
N THR A 67 5.01 4.42 -0.58
CA THR A 67 5.05 5.28 0.62
C THR A 67 5.11 6.76 0.26
N ILE A 68 5.88 7.14 -0.77
CA ILE A 68 5.92 8.54 -1.25
C ILE A 68 4.55 8.95 -1.78
N CYS A 69 3.88 8.10 -2.57
CA CYS A 69 2.55 8.40 -3.07
C CYS A 69 1.53 8.52 -1.92
N TYR A 70 1.61 7.63 -0.92
CA TYR A 70 0.81 7.70 0.29
C TYR A 70 1.08 9.00 1.07
N PHE A 71 2.34 9.41 1.21
CA PHE A 71 2.68 10.65 1.91
C PHE A 71 2.02 11.87 1.26
N VAL A 72 2.10 11.98 -0.08
CA VAL A 72 1.44 13.07 -0.81
C VAL A 72 -0.08 13.05 -0.59
N PHE A 73 -0.68 11.86 -0.64
CA PHE A 73 -2.10 11.67 -0.34
C PHE A 73 -2.45 12.10 1.09
N SER A 74 -1.69 11.65 2.09
CA SER A 74 -1.93 11.96 3.50
C SER A 74 -1.82 13.45 3.79
N VAL A 75 -0.78 14.12 3.27
CA VAL A 75 -0.61 15.57 3.43
C VAL A 75 -1.81 16.32 2.83
N TYR A 76 -2.25 15.93 1.63
CA TYR A 76 -3.42 16.52 1.02
C TYR A 76 -4.70 16.23 1.84
N PHE A 77 -4.90 14.99 2.27
CA PHE A 77 -6.11 14.55 2.96
C PHE A 77 -6.27 15.23 4.32
N ILE A 78 -5.18 15.35 5.09
CA ILE A 78 -5.15 16.07 6.38
C ILE A 78 -5.42 17.56 6.20
N SER A 79 -4.99 18.16 5.08
CA SER A 79 -5.22 19.59 4.81
C SER A 79 -6.68 19.96 4.52
N ARG A 80 -7.58 18.98 4.40
CA ARG A 80 -8.99 19.23 4.08
C ARG A 80 -9.73 19.78 5.30
N PRO A 81 -10.56 20.82 5.15
CA PRO A 81 -11.31 21.40 6.27
C PRO A 81 -12.19 20.40 7.02
N ASP A 82 -12.74 19.43 6.29
CA ASP A 82 -13.64 18.41 6.84
C ASP A 82 -12.90 17.21 7.47
N PHE A 83 -11.57 17.24 7.57
CA PHE A 83 -10.78 16.10 8.05
C PHE A 83 -11.09 15.75 9.50
N GLU A 84 -11.22 16.75 10.37
CA GLU A 84 -11.61 16.52 11.77
C GLU A 84 -13.01 15.90 11.87
N SER A 85 -13.96 16.40 11.06
CA SER A 85 -15.31 15.82 10.99
C SER A 85 -15.30 14.38 10.48
N PHE A 86 -14.44 14.06 9.52
CA PHE A 86 -14.24 12.69 9.04
C PHE A 86 -13.73 11.78 10.16
N ILE A 87 -12.72 12.20 10.93
CA ILE A 87 -12.23 11.44 12.09
C ILE A 87 -13.35 11.19 13.08
N ASN A 88 -14.04 12.26 13.51
CA ASN A 88 -15.06 12.18 14.55
C ASN A 88 -16.26 11.31 14.13
N SER A 89 -16.65 11.36 12.86
CA SER A 89 -17.76 10.56 12.33
C SER A 89 -17.42 9.08 12.09
N ASN A 90 -16.14 8.75 11.93
CA ASN A 90 -15.68 7.39 11.64
C ASN A 90 -15.00 6.71 12.84
N GLN A 91 -14.82 7.41 13.95
CA GLN A 91 -14.48 6.77 15.23
C GLN A 91 -15.66 5.93 15.68
N GLN A 92 -15.50 4.60 15.64
CA GLN A 92 -16.49 3.67 16.16
C GLN A 92 -15.95 3.04 17.44
N ARG A 93 -16.73 3.17 18.52
CA ARG A 93 -16.59 2.40 19.75
C ARG A 93 -17.66 1.30 19.74
N THR A 94 -17.22 0.05 19.70
CA THR A 94 -18.09 -1.12 19.83
C THR A 94 -17.63 -1.94 21.01
N GLY A 95 -18.34 -1.85 22.14
CA GLY A 95 -17.91 -2.46 23.39
C GLY A 95 -16.55 -1.92 23.84
N ASP A 96 -15.60 -2.82 24.12
CA ASP A 96 -14.23 -2.47 24.53
C ASP A 96 -13.28 -2.18 23.36
N ILE A 97 -13.74 -2.28 22.11
CA ILE A 97 -12.92 -2.06 20.92
C ILE A 97 -13.20 -0.65 20.37
N SER A 98 -12.21 0.23 20.45
CA SER A 98 -12.20 1.50 19.71
C SER A 98 -11.34 1.37 18.46
N ILE A 99 -11.90 1.74 17.31
CA ILE A 99 -11.12 1.94 16.09
C ILE A 99 -10.93 3.45 15.95
N GLU A 100 -9.71 3.89 16.23
CA GLU A 100 -9.32 5.28 16.15
C GLU A 100 -8.48 5.53 14.90
N ILE A 101 -8.85 6.55 14.13
CA ILE A 101 -8.05 7.02 13.02
C ILE A 101 -6.94 7.89 13.59
N ASN A 102 -5.68 7.52 13.35
CA ASN A 102 -4.55 8.35 13.73
C ASN A 102 -4.62 9.67 12.93
N PRO A 103 -4.77 10.84 13.58
CA PRO A 103 -4.79 12.13 12.87
C PRO A 103 -3.44 12.42 12.17
N GLY A 104 -2.35 11.83 12.66
CA GLY A 104 -1.02 11.87 12.08
C GLY A 104 -0.84 10.93 10.89
N LEU A 105 -1.71 10.98 9.88
CA LEU A 105 -1.60 10.13 8.67
C LEU A 105 -0.29 10.34 7.89
N ALA A 106 0.35 11.51 8.05
CA ALA A 106 1.62 11.84 7.42
C ALA A 106 2.83 11.75 8.38
N ASN A 107 2.61 11.31 9.62
CA ASN A 107 3.69 11.18 10.60
C ASN A 107 4.63 10.02 10.25
N ILE A 108 5.85 10.09 10.77
CA ILE A 108 6.90 9.12 10.44
C ILE A 108 6.51 7.69 10.85
N GLU A 109 5.79 7.51 11.95
CA GLU A 109 5.33 6.18 12.40
C GLU A 109 4.38 5.56 11.37
N GLN A 110 3.46 6.37 10.83
CA GLN A 110 2.51 5.94 9.82
C GLN A 110 3.20 5.63 8.48
N LEU A 111 4.18 6.44 8.09
CA LEU A 111 4.97 6.21 6.87
C LEU A 111 5.80 4.93 6.97
N ILE A 112 6.42 4.68 8.13
CA ILE A 112 7.15 3.42 8.40
C ILE A 112 6.19 2.25 8.33
N PHE A 113 5.00 2.36 8.92
CA PHE A 113 3.98 1.32 8.86
C PHE A 113 3.58 0.98 7.41
N VAL A 114 3.25 1.99 6.59
CA VAL A 114 2.86 1.79 5.18
C VAL A 114 4.00 1.20 4.35
N PHE A 115 5.24 1.65 4.60
CA PHE A 115 6.43 1.10 3.96
C PHE A 115 6.60 -0.39 4.30
N LEU A 116 6.57 -0.72 5.59
CA LEU A 116 6.73 -2.10 6.07
C LEU A 116 5.61 -3.00 5.58
N LEU A 117 4.36 -2.53 5.60
CA LEU A 117 3.20 -3.27 5.11
C LEU A 117 3.39 -3.68 3.64
N ASN A 118 3.77 -2.73 2.77
CA ASN A 118 4.07 -3.02 1.37
C ASN A 118 5.29 -3.94 1.23
N PHE A 119 6.36 -3.67 1.98
CA PHE A 119 7.61 -4.42 1.87
C PHE A 119 7.45 -5.89 2.28
N ILE A 120 6.85 -6.13 3.45
CA ILE A 120 6.59 -7.47 3.97
C ILE A 120 5.69 -8.23 3.02
N SER A 121 4.61 -7.61 2.53
CA SER A 121 3.71 -8.24 1.56
C SER A 121 4.45 -8.67 0.29
N LEU A 122 5.21 -7.77 -0.34
CA LEU A 122 6.02 -8.08 -1.53
C LEU A 122 7.07 -9.15 -1.26
N PHE A 123 7.68 -9.11 -0.08
CA PHE A 123 8.68 -10.07 0.35
C PHE A 123 8.08 -11.48 0.52
N LEU A 124 6.98 -11.61 1.25
CA LEU A 124 6.27 -12.88 1.43
C LEU A 124 5.87 -13.48 0.10
N VAL A 125 5.24 -12.69 -0.78
CA VAL A 125 4.85 -13.15 -2.12
C VAL A 125 6.08 -13.60 -2.91
N SER A 126 7.19 -12.87 -2.85
CA SER A 126 8.43 -13.28 -3.52
C SER A 126 9.02 -14.59 -2.99
N LEU A 127 8.88 -14.87 -1.69
CA LEU A 127 9.33 -16.14 -1.08
C LEU A 127 8.52 -17.34 -1.57
N PHE A 128 7.18 -17.24 -1.59
CA PHE A 128 6.30 -18.33 -2.05
C PHE A 128 6.65 -18.76 -3.48
N PHE A 129 6.88 -17.80 -4.38
CA PHE A 129 7.22 -18.11 -5.77
C PHE A 129 8.68 -18.55 -5.99
N ARG A 130 9.59 -18.21 -5.09
CA ARG A 130 10.98 -18.68 -5.19
C ARG A 130 11.06 -20.18 -4.86
N LYS A 131 10.27 -20.64 -3.89
CA LYS A 131 10.19 -22.06 -3.51
C LYS A 131 9.69 -22.92 -4.68
N GLU A 132 8.61 -22.50 -5.33
CA GLU A 132 8.02 -23.20 -6.48
C GLU A 132 9.01 -23.42 -7.64
N ARG A 133 9.84 -22.42 -7.97
CA ARG A 133 10.86 -22.57 -9.03
C ARG A 133 11.98 -23.54 -8.68
N SER A 134 12.37 -23.60 -7.41
CA SER A 134 13.42 -24.53 -6.95
C SER A 134 12.92 -25.98 -7.02
N ASP A 135 11.67 -26.22 -6.64
CA ASP A 135 11.07 -27.55 -6.68
C ASP A 135 10.91 -28.07 -8.12
N VAL A 136 10.45 -27.24 -9.06
CA VAL A 136 10.35 -27.59 -10.49
C VAL A 136 11.72 -27.84 -11.12
N ARG A 137 12.75 -27.07 -10.74
CA ARG A 137 14.12 -27.27 -11.25
C ARG A 137 14.70 -28.59 -10.76
N ASN A 138 14.47 -28.97 -9.51
CA ASN A 138 14.96 -30.23 -8.95
C ASN A 138 14.25 -31.46 -9.54
N GLN A 139 13.00 -31.33 -9.98
CA GLN A 139 12.28 -32.41 -10.66
C GLN A 139 12.79 -32.67 -12.09
N LYS A 140 13.30 -31.67 -12.79
CA LYS A 140 13.84 -31.83 -14.16
C LYS A 140 15.26 -32.42 -14.23
N ILE A 141 15.93 -32.55 -13.08
CA ILE A 141 17.30 -33.05 -12.98
C ILE A 141 17.33 -34.52 -12.51
N LYS A 142 16.17 -35.11 -12.19
CA LYS A 142 16.00 -36.55 -11.97
C LYS A 142 15.50 -37.22 -13.24
#